data_AF-A0A7R9BMB9-F1
#
_entry.id   AF-A0A7R9BMB9-F1
#
_cell.length_a   1.000
_cell.length_b   1.000
_cell.length_c   1.000
_cell.angle_alpha   90.00
_cell.angle_beta   90.00
_cell.angle_gamma   90.00
#
_symmetry.space_group_name_H-M   'P 1'
#
loop_
_entity.id
_entity.type
_entity.pdbx_description
1 polymer ?
#
loop_
_entity_poly.entity_id
_entity_poly.type
_entity_poly.pdbx_seq_one_letter_code
_entity_poly.pdbx_strand_id
1 'polypeptide(L)'
;MTVVVLGFYQFTNNSRSDDARGQPAGEDLSPFLTDSLKTFDHAFGNQIVKHLSSWSGPQAIGDTRLLYGISQEYRTVALTCLGAKDLGFCEVEERHLGKEAVRHAVAAACTKLWDDYSSSAAAADDDESVMDTILVDACSSAASAAEGATLALWTFDTFKSKKKRVPGVGLLHPCPEKLAEWKEAATICAAQNWTRWLMEMPANKLTPTATAEEAKKRLEPLGVRVIAHDKQWAEDQAMASFLSVSAGSDQPPVFLELRYEGPRQHDDQIAGRPIVLVGKGITFDSGGISLKVPSTMMQDMRCDMGGGAVVLGAIMAIASLNTPINVVGLIPLCENMPNGRANKVMDVVRAKNGKTIQIYNTDAEGRLILADALCYAGQQFQPRAIIDLATLTGAVRIALGCAATGCFTAHKSLFDDMKRAADETGDRVWRLPLWDLHTRAVTGARLADLCNIGKHERLGGSSIAAAFLKGFGPIKGVLFLGASIMMTDIPSMNSTRVSPIVVRRSRARLRDLSSTATGIRETTLIAGSIGMIGADITYEVEPCCTSTTAADRHDDGSLDLFFFLLLLYLSMSSSIALVNSVFVFDGGALMRTMVALSRTWAPLDKELKAGALGTGSSLVARLVAGGRS
;
A
#
# COMPACT_ATOMS: atom_id res chain seq x y z
N MET A 1 33.05 11.85 -11.35
CA MET A 1 33.12 12.87 -10.26
C MET A 1 32.19 12.53 -9.10
N THR A 2 32.50 12.99 -7.87
CA THR A 2 31.70 12.74 -6.65
C THR A 2 30.84 13.95 -6.28
N VAL A 3 29.59 13.70 -5.91
CA VAL A 3 28.58 14.70 -5.58
C VAL A 3 27.84 14.27 -4.32
N VAL A 4 27.43 15.21 -3.47
CA VAL A 4 26.87 14.88 -2.14
C VAL A 4 25.44 15.40 -1.98
N VAL A 5 24.57 14.60 -1.35
CA VAL A 5 23.27 15.04 -0.80
C VAL A 5 23.38 15.10 0.72
N LEU A 6 23.07 16.26 1.31
CA LEU A 6 23.09 16.50 2.76
C LEU A 6 21.72 17.00 3.24
N GLY A 7 21.21 16.42 4.32
CA GLY A 7 19.93 16.80 4.91
C GLY A 7 20.07 17.86 6.01
N PHE A 8 19.11 18.77 6.09
CA PHE A 8 18.91 19.64 7.26
C PHE A 8 17.41 19.71 7.61
N TYR A 9 17.09 19.96 8.87
CA TYR A 9 15.72 20.12 9.33
C TYR A 9 15.33 21.62 9.38
N GLN A 10 14.04 21.89 9.25
CA GLN A 10 13.47 23.23 9.36
C GLN A 10 13.83 23.92 10.68
N PHE A 11 13.88 25.24 10.62
CA PHE A 11 13.90 26.11 11.80
C PHE A 11 12.61 25.92 12.60
N THR A 12 12.72 25.55 13.87
CA THR A 12 11.58 25.53 14.80
C THR A 12 11.57 26.81 15.61
N ASN A 13 10.50 27.61 15.51
CA ASN A 13 10.21 28.64 16.51
C ASN A 13 9.92 27.96 17.85
N ASN A 14 10.93 27.85 18.70
CA ASN A 14 10.78 27.32 20.07
C ASN A 14 10.30 28.41 21.06
N SER A 15 9.54 29.38 20.55
CA SER A 15 8.99 30.55 21.23
C SER A 15 7.48 30.40 21.49
N ARG A 16 7.12 29.31 22.20
CA ARG A 16 5.85 29.20 22.95
C ARG A 16 6.10 29.03 24.45
N SER A 17 6.93 29.91 24.98
CA SER A 17 6.82 30.35 26.38
C SER A 17 6.33 31.79 26.36
N ASP A 18 5.12 32.03 26.86
CA ASP A 18 4.59 33.39 27.03
C ASP A 18 5.37 34.12 28.14
N ASP A 19 6.49 34.77 27.78
CA ASP A 19 7.03 35.87 28.58
C ASP A 19 6.05 37.04 28.49
N ALA A 20 5.53 37.45 29.65
CA ALA A 20 4.48 38.46 29.75
C ALA A 20 4.97 39.92 29.53
N ARG A 21 6.11 40.15 28.85
CA ARG A 21 6.73 41.48 28.72
C ARG A 21 7.13 41.89 27.29
N GLY A 22 6.72 41.13 26.28
CA GLY A 22 6.48 41.68 24.93
C GLY A 22 7.65 42.43 24.27
N GLN A 23 8.89 41.95 24.43
CA GLN A 23 10.03 42.36 23.60
C GLN A 23 10.36 41.26 22.59
N PRO A 24 10.72 41.61 21.34
CA PRO A 24 11.23 40.65 20.38
C PRO A 24 12.63 40.20 20.83
N ALA A 25 12.71 39.04 21.48
CA ALA A 25 13.98 38.33 21.58
C ALA A 25 14.48 38.07 20.15
N GLY A 26 15.76 38.35 19.89
CA GLY A 26 16.36 38.01 18.61
C GLY A 26 16.35 36.50 18.44
N GLU A 27 15.44 35.98 17.61
CA GLU A 27 15.31 34.54 17.40
C GLU A 27 16.53 34.03 16.65
N ASP A 28 17.41 33.31 17.36
CA ASP A 28 18.59 32.65 16.79
C ASP A 28 18.16 31.39 16.03
N LEU A 29 17.47 31.63 14.91
CA LEU A 29 16.95 30.63 13.98
C LEU A 29 18.14 29.94 13.30
N SER A 30 18.73 28.97 13.98
CA SER A 30 19.71 28.03 13.43
C SER A 30 19.02 26.72 13.03
N PRO A 31 19.32 26.15 11.84
CA PRO A 31 18.66 24.94 11.40
C PRO A 31 19.27 23.72 12.09
N PHE A 32 18.45 22.75 12.49
CA PHE A 32 18.98 21.50 13.03
C PHE A 32 19.65 20.69 11.91
N LEU A 33 20.95 20.50 12.03
CA LEU A 33 21.75 19.74 11.07
C LEU A 33 21.73 18.24 11.39
N THR A 34 21.79 17.38 10.37
CA THR A 34 22.10 15.95 10.56
C THR A 34 23.55 15.80 11.03
N ASP A 35 23.88 14.67 11.66
CA ASP A 35 25.25 14.45 12.13
C ASP A 35 26.25 14.35 10.97
N SER A 36 25.83 13.78 9.83
CA SER A 36 26.64 13.77 8.61
C SER A 36 26.93 15.18 8.09
N LEU A 37 25.93 16.07 8.07
CA LEU A 37 26.10 17.47 7.66
C LEU A 37 27.00 18.24 8.64
N LYS A 38 26.87 18.04 9.95
CA LYS A 38 27.80 18.63 10.95
C LYS A 38 29.24 18.18 10.70
N THR A 39 29.47 16.87 10.56
CA THR A 39 30.81 16.32 10.33
C THR A 39 31.40 16.80 9.01
N PHE A 40 30.59 16.84 7.95
CA PHE A 40 31.00 17.31 6.63
C PHE A 40 31.32 18.80 6.62
N ASP A 41 30.45 19.67 7.15
CA ASP A 41 30.69 21.12 7.15
C ASP A 41 31.85 21.54 8.07
N HIS A 42 32.05 20.83 9.19
CA HIS A 42 33.23 21.03 10.04
C HIS A 42 34.54 20.79 9.27
N ALA A 43 34.58 19.78 8.38
CA ALA A 43 35.75 19.53 7.52
C ALA A 43 36.05 20.66 6.53
N PHE A 44 35.06 21.50 6.20
CA PHE A 44 35.19 22.65 5.30
C PHE A 44 35.13 24.01 6.02
N GLY A 45 35.28 24.05 7.34
CA GLY A 45 35.35 25.29 8.10
C GLY A 45 34.01 26.02 8.28
N ASN A 46 32.91 25.27 8.38
CA ASN A 46 31.55 25.75 8.57
C ASN A 46 31.12 26.76 7.49
N GLN A 47 31.33 26.39 6.22
CA GLN A 47 30.95 27.21 5.06
C GLN A 47 29.53 26.94 4.60
N ILE A 48 29.07 25.70 4.69
CA ILE A 48 27.78 25.22 4.20
C ILE A 48 26.64 25.78 5.07
N VAL A 49 26.81 25.81 6.39
CA VAL A 49 25.84 26.43 7.31
C VAL A 49 25.67 27.93 7.07
N LYS A 50 26.71 28.65 6.64
CA LYS A 50 26.58 30.08 6.25
C LYS A 50 25.68 30.26 5.03
N HIS A 51 25.65 29.30 4.10
CA HIS A 51 24.71 29.28 2.97
C HIS A 51 23.28 28.85 3.38
N LEU A 52 23.11 28.12 4.49
CA LEU A 52 21.79 27.88 5.08
C LEU A 52 21.24 29.14 5.74
N SER A 53 22.07 29.94 6.42
CA SER A 53 21.65 31.23 7.00
C SER A 53 21.16 32.25 5.97
N SER A 54 21.56 32.14 4.70
CA SER A 54 21.02 32.94 3.60
C SER A 54 19.80 32.32 2.90
N TRP A 55 19.14 31.34 3.54
CA TRP A 55 17.89 30.77 3.06
C TRP A 55 16.68 31.46 3.71
N SER A 56 16.21 32.53 3.06
CA SER A 56 15.02 33.26 3.46
C SER A 56 13.73 32.42 3.36
N GLY A 57 12.88 32.49 4.39
CA GLY A 57 11.55 31.90 4.43
C GLY A 57 11.51 30.44 4.90
N PRO A 58 10.33 29.87 5.16
CA PRO A 58 10.18 28.46 5.53
C PRO A 58 10.40 27.53 4.34
N GLN A 59 11.24 26.51 4.49
CA GLN A 59 11.57 25.53 3.46
C GLN A 59 10.63 24.32 3.53
N ALA A 60 9.95 23.95 2.45
CA ALA A 60 9.16 22.73 2.37
C ALA A 60 10.03 21.47 2.34
N ILE A 61 9.46 20.30 2.66
CA ILE A 61 10.16 19.01 2.54
C ILE A 61 10.57 18.79 1.08
N GLY A 62 11.88 18.59 0.85
CA GLY A 62 12.48 18.41 -0.46
C GLY A 62 12.90 19.68 -1.18
N ASP A 63 12.66 20.87 -0.60
CA ASP A 63 13.29 22.09 -1.07
C ASP A 63 14.82 21.91 -1.05
N THR A 64 15.44 22.04 -2.23
CA THR A 64 16.84 21.69 -2.44
C THR A 64 17.62 22.84 -3.11
N ARG A 65 18.74 23.24 -2.50
CA ARG A 65 19.74 24.17 -3.09
C ARG A 65 21.00 23.40 -3.49
N LEU A 66 21.58 23.77 -4.63
CA LEU A 66 22.88 23.26 -5.08
C LEU A 66 23.97 24.29 -4.73
N LEU A 67 25.05 23.81 -4.12
CA LEU A 67 26.26 24.57 -3.83
C LEU A 67 27.40 24.00 -4.66
N TYR A 68 28.18 24.88 -5.28
CA TYR A 68 29.27 24.49 -6.18
C TYR A 68 30.62 24.96 -5.64
N GLY A 69 31.68 24.18 -5.89
CA GLY A 69 33.06 24.59 -5.60
C GLY A 69 33.47 24.54 -4.12
N ILE A 70 32.75 23.80 -3.27
CA ILE A 70 33.10 23.63 -1.84
C ILE A 70 34.47 22.96 -1.67
N SER A 71 34.80 21.97 -2.51
CA SER A 71 36.14 21.38 -2.57
C SER A 71 36.42 20.75 -3.94
N GLN A 72 37.67 20.33 -4.17
CA GLN A 72 38.05 19.57 -5.38
C GLN A 72 37.47 18.15 -5.38
N GLU A 73 37.25 17.54 -4.20
CA GLU A 73 36.66 16.21 -4.05
C GLU A 73 35.13 16.24 -4.23
N TYR A 74 34.48 17.24 -3.63
CA TYR A 74 33.03 17.44 -3.65
C TYR A 74 32.68 18.69 -4.44
N ARG A 75 32.67 18.57 -5.77
CA ARG A 75 32.44 19.68 -6.70
C ARG A 75 31.06 20.32 -6.55
N THR A 76 30.05 19.51 -6.25
CA THR A 76 28.65 19.94 -6.08
C THR A 76 28.04 19.26 -4.85
N VAL A 77 27.32 20.02 -4.04
CA VAL A 77 26.61 19.55 -2.85
C VAL A 77 25.15 20.02 -2.92
N ALA A 78 24.21 19.09 -2.85
CA ALA A 78 22.79 19.37 -2.70
C ALA A 78 22.41 19.40 -1.22
N LEU A 79 21.98 20.57 -0.73
CA LEU A 79 21.35 20.73 0.57
C LEU A 79 19.84 20.59 0.42
N THR A 80 19.24 19.65 1.16
CA THR A 80 17.80 19.37 1.07
C THR A 80 17.10 19.43 2.43
N CYS A 81 15.91 20.04 2.44
CA CYS A 81 15.10 20.19 3.65
C CYS A 81 14.35 18.90 3.98
N LEU A 82 14.56 18.38 5.19
CA LEU A 82 13.92 17.18 5.74
C LEU A 82 12.58 17.48 6.46
N GLY A 83 12.16 18.74 6.54
CA GLY A 83 11.00 19.15 7.34
C GLY A 83 11.33 19.24 8.84
N ALA A 84 10.33 19.03 9.69
CA ALA A 84 10.52 18.99 11.14
C ALA A 84 11.30 17.73 11.58
N LYS A 85 12.11 17.86 12.63
CA LYS A 85 13.04 16.82 13.08
C LYS A 85 12.37 15.57 13.64
N ASP A 86 11.39 15.75 14.51
CA ASP A 86 10.83 14.68 15.34
C ASP A 86 9.51 14.13 14.78
N LEU A 87 9.45 13.97 13.45
CA LEU A 87 8.28 13.45 12.72
C LEU A 87 8.13 11.93 12.90
N GLY A 88 7.33 11.52 13.89
CA GLY A 88 7.01 10.11 14.18
C GLY A 88 6.00 9.46 13.23
N PHE A 89 5.30 8.44 13.75
CA PHE A 89 4.14 7.84 13.10
C PHE A 89 2.93 8.78 13.18
N CYS A 90 2.20 8.94 12.08
CA CYS A 90 0.95 9.70 12.05
C CYS A 90 -0.22 8.73 11.85
N GLU A 91 -1.13 8.69 12.82
CA GLU A 91 -2.30 7.79 12.80
C GLU A 91 -3.26 8.10 11.66
N VAL A 92 -3.44 9.39 11.31
CA VAL A 92 -4.34 9.83 10.22
C VAL A 92 -3.79 9.45 8.85
N GLU A 93 -2.48 9.57 8.65
CA GLU A 93 -1.80 9.22 7.40
C GLU A 93 -1.42 7.73 7.30
N GLU A 94 -1.52 7.02 8.42
CA GLU A 94 -1.09 5.64 8.67
C GLU A 94 0.30 5.31 8.11
N ARG A 95 1.29 6.17 8.38
CA ARG A 95 2.69 6.00 7.97
C ARG A 95 3.66 6.81 8.83
N HIS A 96 4.93 6.42 8.83
CA HIS A 96 5.98 7.17 9.54
C HIS A 96 6.43 8.41 8.73
N LEU A 97 6.05 9.60 9.20
CA LEU A 97 6.26 10.85 8.46
C LEU A 97 7.74 11.21 8.29
N GLY A 98 8.59 10.98 9.30
CA GLY A 98 10.03 11.21 9.18
C GLY A 98 10.71 10.35 8.10
N LYS A 99 10.29 9.08 7.94
CA LYS A 99 10.79 8.20 6.87
C LYS A 99 10.33 8.67 5.49
N GLU A 100 9.06 9.06 5.38
CA GLU A 100 8.51 9.70 4.17
C GLU A 100 9.24 11.00 3.79
N ALA A 101 9.56 11.84 4.78
CA ALA A 101 10.25 13.10 4.55
C ALA A 101 11.68 12.88 4.05
N VAL A 102 12.43 11.93 4.64
CA VAL A 102 13.76 11.54 4.14
C VAL A 102 13.68 11.01 2.70
N ARG A 103 12.76 10.09 2.40
CA ARG A 103 12.55 9.57 1.04
C ARG A 103 12.31 10.69 0.03
N HIS A 104 11.39 11.60 0.35
CA HIS A 104 10.99 12.68 -0.55
C HIS A 104 12.12 13.70 -0.76
N ALA A 105 12.79 14.09 0.31
CA ALA A 105 13.87 15.07 0.24
C ALA A 105 15.10 14.54 -0.51
N VAL A 106 15.53 13.31 -0.21
CA VAL A 106 16.63 12.66 -0.93
C VAL A 106 16.27 12.42 -2.39
N ALA A 107 15.03 12.02 -2.71
CA ALA A 107 14.55 11.88 -4.08
C ALA A 107 14.63 13.19 -4.86
N ALA A 108 14.12 14.29 -4.29
CA ALA A 108 14.16 15.62 -4.89
C ALA A 108 15.62 16.09 -5.12
N ALA A 109 16.49 15.89 -4.14
CA ALA A 109 17.91 16.26 -4.22
C ALA A 109 18.66 15.47 -5.29
N CYS A 110 18.51 14.14 -5.33
CA CYS A 110 19.14 13.28 -6.33
C CYS A 110 18.64 13.61 -7.75
N THR A 111 17.34 13.85 -7.91
CA THR A 111 16.75 14.25 -9.20
C THR A 111 17.32 15.60 -9.66
N LYS A 112 17.33 16.61 -8.78
CA LYS A 112 17.83 17.95 -9.10
C LYS A 112 19.31 17.95 -9.49
N LEU A 113 20.14 17.18 -8.78
CA LEU A 113 21.53 16.95 -9.17
C LEU A 113 21.64 16.28 -10.54
N TRP A 114 20.84 15.25 -10.77
CA TRP A 114 20.90 14.50 -12.02
C TRP A 114 20.46 15.32 -13.23
N ASP A 115 19.44 16.16 -13.09
CA ASP A 115 18.98 17.07 -14.15
C ASP A 115 19.98 18.21 -14.42
N ASP A 116 20.63 18.78 -13.37
CA ASP A 116 21.70 19.78 -13.51
C ASP A 116 22.89 19.20 -14.31
N TYR A 117 23.39 18.02 -13.90
CA TYR A 117 24.46 17.32 -14.59
C TYR A 117 24.08 16.85 -16.00
N SER A 118 22.85 16.35 -16.20
CA SER A 118 22.37 15.92 -17.53
C SER A 118 22.25 17.11 -18.49
N SER A 119 21.88 18.29 -17.99
CA SER A 119 21.77 19.50 -18.79
C SER A 119 23.13 20.08 -19.15
N SER A 120 24.11 20.04 -18.24
CA SER A 120 25.48 20.49 -18.52
C SER A 120 26.27 19.51 -19.40
N ALA A 121 26.12 18.20 -19.20
CA ALA A 121 26.79 17.19 -20.03
C ALA A 121 26.23 17.12 -21.45
N ALA A 122 24.97 17.52 -21.68
CA ALA A 122 24.42 17.66 -23.03
C ALA A 122 25.00 18.85 -23.81
N ALA A 123 25.75 19.75 -23.17
CA ALA A 123 26.39 20.91 -23.77
C ALA A 123 27.91 20.75 -23.99
N ALA A 124 28.51 19.66 -23.50
CA ALA A 124 29.92 19.34 -23.67
C ALA A 124 30.06 17.89 -24.13
N ASP A 125 30.57 17.67 -25.35
CA ASP A 125 30.91 16.33 -25.89
C ASP A 125 32.12 15.67 -25.16
N ASP A 126 32.47 16.14 -23.96
CA ASP A 126 33.63 15.74 -23.17
C ASP A 126 33.28 14.68 -22.10
N ASP A 127 33.74 13.45 -22.32
CA ASP A 127 33.56 12.25 -21.46
C ASP A 127 34.21 12.38 -20.06
N GLU A 128 35.04 13.41 -19.82
CA GLU A 128 35.63 13.70 -18.50
C GLU A 128 34.64 14.35 -17.51
N SER A 129 33.51 14.90 -17.99
CA SER A 129 32.60 15.74 -17.18
C SER A 129 31.63 14.97 -16.26
N VAL A 130 31.73 13.64 -16.20
CA VAL A 130 30.60 12.80 -15.79
C VAL A 130 30.49 12.56 -14.27
N MET A 131 29.25 12.58 -13.77
CA MET A 131 28.90 12.17 -12.41
C MET A 131 28.70 10.65 -12.35
N ASP A 132 29.57 9.96 -11.62
CA ASP A 132 29.52 8.49 -11.50
C ASP A 132 28.75 8.04 -10.26
N THR A 133 28.84 8.79 -9.16
CA THR A 133 28.21 8.42 -7.88
C THR A 133 27.72 9.65 -7.13
N ILE A 134 26.47 9.60 -6.65
CA ILE A 134 25.95 10.48 -5.60
C ILE A 134 26.17 9.81 -4.25
N LEU A 135 26.89 10.47 -3.35
CA LEU A 135 26.98 10.08 -1.94
C LEU A 135 25.88 10.78 -1.15
N VAL A 136 25.13 10.03 -0.36
CA VAL A 136 23.89 10.48 0.27
C VAL A 136 24.01 10.34 1.78
N ASP A 137 23.68 11.41 2.49
CA ASP A 137 23.50 11.42 3.94
C ASP A 137 22.47 10.37 4.37
N ALA A 138 22.78 9.63 5.45
CA ALA A 138 21.82 8.74 6.10
C ALA A 138 20.57 9.46 6.64
N CYS A 139 20.65 10.78 6.86
CA CYS A 139 19.63 11.58 7.53
C CYS A 139 19.23 10.91 8.86
N SER A 140 17.94 10.76 9.15
CA SER A 140 17.42 9.96 10.28
C SER A 140 17.22 8.47 9.97
N SER A 141 17.43 8.02 8.73
CA SER A 141 17.24 6.61 8.34
C SER A 141 17.98 6.29 7.04
N ALA A 142 19.06 5.51 7.13
CA ALA A 142 19.87 5.14 5.97
C ALA A 142 19.06 4.30 4.95
N ALA A 143 18.15 3.47 5.44
CA ALA A 143 17.19 2.76 4.59
C ALA A 143 16.27 3.72 3.80
N SER A 144 15.71 4.74 4.45
CA SER A 144 14.80 5.71 3.81
C SER A 144 15.53 6.60 2.80
N ALA A 145 16.80 6.93 3.06
CA ALA A 145 17.67 7.66 2.14
C ALA A 145 18.02 6.80 0.90
N ALA A 146 18.39 5.52 1.10
CA ALA A 146 18.61 4.58 0.01
C ALA A 146 17.37 4.40 -0.88
N GLU A 147 16.19 4.30 -0.25
CA GLU A 147 14.89 4.24 -0.93
C GLU A 147 14.63 5.49 -1.78
N GLY A 148 14.78 6.69 -1.21
CA GLY A 148 14.61 7.96 -1.93
C GLY A 148 15.54 8.09 -3.14
N ALA A 149 16.83 7.80 -2.96
CA ALA A 149 17.84 7.93 -4.02
C ALA A 149 17.64 6.89 -5.14
N THR A 150 17.46 5.61 -4.79
CA THR A 150 17.41 4.49 -5.75
C THR A 150 16.13 4.50 -6.59
N LEU A 151 15.01 4.97 -6.04
CA LEU A 151 13.72 4.97 -6.74
C LEU A 151 13.54 6.19 -7.65
N ALA A 152 14.06 7.35 -7.27
CA ALA A 152 13.94 8.59 -8.04
C ALA A 152 14.81 8.62 -9.29
N LEU A 153 16.01 8.01 -9.24
CA LEU A 153 16.95 7.95 -10.37
C LEU A 153 16.65 6.84 -11.38
N TRP A 154 15.65 6.00 -11.13
CA TRP A 154 15.24 4.97 -12.08
C TRP A 154 14.59 5.59 -13.32
N THR A 155 14.94 5.09 -14.50
CA THR A 155 14.24 5.41 -15.74
C THR A 155 14.04 4.21 -16.64
N PHE A 156 12.98 4.27 -17.44
CA PHE A 156 12.78 3.38 -18.57
C PHE A 156 13.22 4.06 -19.88
N ASP A 157 14.36 3.61 -20.41
CA ASP A 157 14.90 4.04 -21.70
C ASP A 157 15.32 2.86 -22.61
N THR A 158 14.89 1.63 -22.28
CA THR A 158 15.23 0.37 -22.96
C THR A 158 15.19 0.46 -24.49
N PHE A 159 14.21 1.19 -25.04
CA PHE A 159 13.96 1.34 -26.49
C PHE A 159 14.28 2.74 -27.03
N LYS A 160 14.84 3.65 -26.22
CA LYS A 160 15.27 4.99 -26.65
C LYS A 160 16.68 4.89 -27.24
N SER A 161 16.91 5.56 -28.37
CA SER A 161 18.24 5.63 -29.01
C SER A 161 19.22 6.44 -28.17
N LYS A 162 18.76 7.56 -27.58
CA LYS A 162 19.47 8.30 -26.55
C LYS A 162 19.06 7.77 -25.18
N LYS A 163 20.04 7.21 -24.45
CA LYS A 163 19.88 6.76 -23.06
C LYS A 163 20.33 7.84 -22.10
N LYS A 164 19.71 7.92 -20.92
CA LYS A 164 20.22 8.78 -19.84
C LYS A 164 21.27 7.98 -19.04
N ARG A 165 22.47 8.54 -18.82
CA ARG A 165 23.44 7.94 -17.88
C ARG A 165 22.93 8.16 -16.46
N VAL A 166 22.39 7.10 -15.85
CA VAL A 166 21.96 7.10 -14.45
C VAL A 166 23.19 6.98 -13.55
N PRO A 167 23.40 7.88 -12.58
CA PRO A 167 24.53 7.81 -11.65
C PRO A 167 24.32 6.69 -10.61
N GLY A 168 25.42 6.13 -10.11
CA GLY A 168 25.38 5.27 -8.93
C GLY A 168 24.99 6.04 -7.67
N VAL A 169 24.54 5.33 -6.64
CA VAL A 169 24.21 5.90 -5.32
C VAL A 169 24.93 5.16 -4.20
N GLY A 170 25.49 5.91 -3.26
CA GLY A 170 26.23 5.38 -2.12
C GLY A 170 25.92 6.13 -0.83
N LEU A 171 26.22 5.50 0.30
CA LEU A 171 26.07 6.09 1.62
C LEU A 171 27.28 6.99 1.95
N LEU A 172 27.04 8.24 2.31
CA LEU A 172 28.06 9.14 2.86
C LEU A 172 28.44 8.71 4.29
N HIS A 173 29.73 8.73 4.62
CA HIS A 173 30.29 8.35 5.92
C HIS A 173 29.75 6.99 6.46
N PRO A 174 29.95 5.87 5.74
CA PRO A 174 29.34 4.59 6.08
C PRO A 174 29.90 4.00 7.39
N CYS A 175 29.04 3.80 8.39
CA CYS A 175 29.29 2.90 9.51
C CYS A 175 28.64 1.52 9.25
N PRO A 176 29.09 0.42 9.91
CA PRO A 176 28.62 -0.93 9.59
C PRO A 176 27.10 -1.14 9.67
N GLU A 177 26.44 -0.49 10.64
CA GLU A 177 24.99 -0.55 10.85
C GLU A 177 24.22 0.16 9.74
N LYS A 178 24.46 1.47 9.54
CA LYS A 178 23.83 2.26 8.47
C LYS A 178 24.12 1.70 7.08
N LEU A 179 25.31 1.12 6.86
CA LEU A 179 25.66 0.47 5.60
C LEU A 179 24.89 -0.84 5.38
N ALA A 180 24.55 -1.59 6.44
CA ALA A 180 23.71 -2.76 6.33
C ALA A 180 22.26 -2.37 5.99
N GLU A 181 21.69 -1.37 6.67
CA GLU A 181 20.38 -0.81 6.35
C GLU A 181 20.29 -0.30 4.91
N TRP A 182 21.28 0.49 4.48
CA TRP A 182 21.37 1.03 3.12
C TRP A 182 21.39 -0.09 2.07
N LYS A 183 22.20 -1.13 2.29
CA LYS A 183 22.30 -2.27 1.35
C LYS A 183 21.02 -3.10 1.30
N GLU A 184 20.36 -3.32 2.45
CA GLU A 184 19.08 -4.04 2.51
C GLU A 184 17.99 -3.28 1.76
N ALA A 185 17.86 -1.97 2.02
CA ALA A 185 16.92 -1.09 1.34
C ALA A 185 17.19 -0.97 -0.17
N ALA A 186 18.44 -0.74 -0.58
CA ALA A 186 18.82 -0.70 -1.99
C ALA A 186 18.52 -2.02 -2.73
N THR A 187 18.65 -3.16 -2.06
CA THR A 187 18.28 -4.49 -2.61
C THR A 187 16.77 -4.59 -2.86
N ILE A 188 15.95 -4.13 -1.91
CA ILE A 188 14.48 -4.07 -2.06
C ILE A 188 14.10 -3.12 -3.21
N CYS A 189 14.73 -1.93 -3.28
CA CYS A 189 14.48 -0.96 -4.33
C CYS A 189 14.94 -1.44 -5.72
N ALA A 190 16.01 -2.22 -5.82
CA ALA A 190 16.43 -2.85 -7.08
C ALA A 190 15.39 -3.86 -7.59
N ALA A 191 14.79 -4.64 -6.69
CA ALA A 191 13.71 -5.57 -7.03
C ALA A 191 12.43 -4.83 -7.45
N GLN A 192 12.04 -3.78 -6.72
CA GLN A 192 10.95 -2.87 -7.07
C GLN A 192 11.18 -2.18 -8.44
N ASN A 193 12.40 -1.77 -8.74
CA ASN A 193 12.76 -1.17 -10.04
C ASN A 193 12.73 -2.21 -11.18
N TRP A 194 12.94 -3.50 -10.88
CA TRP A 194 12.70 -4.59 -11.84
C TRP A 194 11.19 -4.82 -12.04
N THR A 195 10.36 -4.75 -10.99
CA THR A 195 8.88 -4.73 -11.09
C THR A 195 8.41 -3.59 -12.00
N ARG A 196 8.90 -2.35 -11.79
CA ARG A 196 8.62 -1.19 -12.66
C ARG A 196 9.04 -1.46 -14.11
N TRP A 197 10.21 -2.05 -14.33
CA TRP A 197 10.68 -2.40 -15.68
C TRP A 197 9.76 -3.44 -16.36
N LEU A 198 9.39 -4.52 -15.65
CA LEU A 198 8.50 -5.55 -16.17
C LEU A 198 7.13 -4.97 -16.58
N MET A 199 6.61 -4.03 -15.80
CA MET A 199 5.31 -3.38 -16.05
C MET A 199 5.35 -2.31 -17.14
N GLU A 200 6.48 -1.65 -17.33
CA GLU A 200 6.66 -0.61 -18.35
C GLU A 200 7.01 -1.19 -19.73
N MET A 201 7.58 -2.39 -19.77
CA MET A 201 7.87 -3.11 -21.01
C MET A 201 6.62 -3.28 -21.88
N PRO A 202 6.71 -3.01 -23.21
CA PRO A 202 5.59 -3.19 -24.10
C PRO A 202 5.33 -4.69 -24.32
N ALA A 203 4.06 -5.08 -24.33
CA ALA A 203 3.63 -6.49 -24.35
C ALA A 203 4.19 -7.30 -25.54
N ASN A 204 4.35 -6.65 -26.71
CA ASN A 204 4.96 -7.28 -27.89
C ASN A 204 6.45 -7.61 -27.74
N LYS A 205 7.10 -7.18 -26.65
CA LYS A 205 8.47 -7.54 -26.25
C LYS A 205 8.49 -8.39 -24.99
N LEU A 206 7.57 -8.17 -24.05
CA LEU A 206 7.41 -8.97 -22.84
C LEU A 206 6.14 -9.83 -22.90
N THR A 207 6.16 -10.79 -23.83
CA THR A 207 5.11 -11.81 -23.99
C THR A 207 5.12 -12.81 -22.81
N PRO A 208 4.15 -13.73 -22.69
CA PRO A 208 4.14 -14.76 -21.63
C PRO A 208 5.43 -15.57 -21.57
N THR A 209 5.94 -16.02 -22.72
CA THR A 209 7.21 -16.76 -22.82
C THR A 209 8.41 -15.87 -22.47
N ALA A 210 8.47 -14.62 -22.99
CA ALA A 210 9.57 -13.71 -22.69
C ALA A 210 9.63 -13.33 -21.20
N THR A 211 8.47 -13.23 -20.53
CA THR A 211 8.37 -13.03 -19.08
C THR A 211 8.99 -14.19 -18.31
N ALA A 212 8.70 -15.43 -18.73
CA ALA A 212 9.27 -16.62 -18.11
C ALA A 212 10.79 -16.74 -18.30
N GLU A 213 11.32 -16.38 -19.48
CA GLU A 213 12.77 -16.39 -19.73
C GLU A 213 13.52 -15.28 -18.97
N GLU A 214 12.97 -14.07 -18.87
CA GLU A 214 13.56 -13.02 -18.02
C GLU A 214 13.48 -13.41 -16.53
N ALA A 215 12.42 -14.10 -16.09
CA ALA A 215 12.34 -14.62 -14.73
C ALA A 215 13.44 -15.65 -14.43
N LYS A 216 13.69 -16.62 -15.32
CA LYS A 216 14.81 -17.58 -15.19
C LYS A 216 16.14 -16.84 -15.05
N LYS A 217 16.45 -15.99 -16.04
CA LYS A 217 17.68 -15.19 -16.13
C LYS A 217 17.94 -14.34 -14.89
N ARG A 218 16.90 -13.80 -14.24
CA ARG A 218 17.03 -12.95 -13.05
C ARG A 218 17.10 -13.73 -11.74
N LEU A 219 16.37 -14.84 -11.64
CA LEU A 219 16.10 -15.52 -10.36
C LEU A 219 16.90 -16.81 -10.14
N GLU A 220 17.25 -17.56 -11.20
CA GLU A 220 18.08 -18.77 -11.07
C GLU A 220 19.47 -18.48 -10.48
N PRO A 221 20.17 -17.38 -10.83
CA PRO A 221 21.43 -17.00 -10.17
C PRO A 221 21.29 -16.68 -8.67
N LEU A 222 20.07 -16.46 -8.17
CA LEU A 222 19.75 -16.21 -6.76
C LEU A 222 19.31 -17.50 -6.02
N GLY A 223 19.44 -18.67 -6.64
CA GLY A 223 19.03 -19.95 -6.07
C GLY A 223 17.52 -20.22 -6.10
N VAL A 224 16.75 -19.44 -6.87
CA VAL A 224 15.32 -19.70 -7.08
C VAL A 224 15.17 -20.69 -8.24
N ARG A 225 14.48 -21.81 -8.02
CA ARG A 225 14.12 -22.73 -9.10
C ARG A 225 12.95 -22.14 -9.88
N VAL A 226 13.14 -21.91 -11.18
CA VAL A 226 12.12 -21.37 -12.09
C VAL A 226 11.62 -22.48 -13.02
N ILE A 227 10.31 -22.71 -13.05
CA ILE A 227 9.67 -23.75 -13.85
C ILE A 227 8.60 -23.07 -14.72
N ALA A 228 8.82 -23.05 -16.03
CA ALA A 228 7.87 -22.54 -17.00
C ALA A 228 7.07 -23.72 -17.57
N HIS A 229 5.84 -23.91 -17.10
CA HIS A 229 4.96 -24.95 -17.62
C HIS A 229 4.20 -24.45 -18.85
N ASP A 230 4.01 -25.32 -19.84
CA ASP A 230 3.39 -24.97 -21.11
C ASP A 230 1.86 -25.16 -21.11
N LYS A 231 1.26 -25.00 -22.31
CA LYS A 231 -0.18 -25.22 -22.52
C LYS A 231 -0.61 -26.66 -22.24
N GLN A 232 0.18 -27.66 -22.63
CA GLN A 232 -0.17 -29.07 -22.44
C GLN A 232 -0.22 -29.41 -20.95
N TRP A 233 0.76 -28.94 -20.18
CA TRP A 233 0.74 -29.10 -18.73
C TRP A 233 -0.49 -28.44 -18.09
N ALA A 234 -0.91 -27.26 -18.56
CA ALA A 234 -2.10 -26.59 -18.05
C ALA A 234 -3.39 -27.36 -18.40
N GLU A 235 -3.44 -28.03 -19.56
CA GLU A 235 -4.52 -28.95 -19.96
C GLU A 235 -4.55 -30.18 -19.05
N ASP A 236 -3.40 -30.83 -18.82
CA ASP A 236 -3.24 -31.98 -17.92
C ASP A 236 -3.58 -31.64 -16.46
N GLN A 237 -3.35 -30.39 -16.06
CA GLN A 237 -3.77 -29.84 -14.75
C GLN A 237 -5.24 -29.43 -14.69
N ALA A 238 -6.02 -29.63 -15.76
CA ALA A 238 -7.43 -29.23 -15.87
C ALA A 238 -7.68 -27.73 -15.61
N MET A 239 -6.75 -26.87 -16.02
CA MET A 239 -6.83 -25.41 -15.88
C MET A 239 -7.65 -24.75 -16.99
N ALA A 240 -8.86 -25.26 -17.25
CA ALA A 240 -9.67 -24.79 -18.38
C ALA A 240 -10.20 -23.35 -18.21
N SER A 241 -10.24 -22.80 -16.99
CA SER A 241 -10.59 -21.39 -16.76
C SER A 241 -9.46 -20.47 -17.21
N PHE A 242 -8.20 -20.79 -16.89
CA PHE A 242 -7.00 -20.10 -17.39
C PHE A 242 -6.87 -20.22 -18.92
N LEU A 243 -6.96 -21.45 -19.43
CA LEU A 243 -6.82 -21.73 -20.87
C LEU A 243 -7.88 -21.00 -21.71
N SER A 244 -9.10 -20.85 -21.18
CA SER A 244 -10.18 -20.14 -21.88
C SER A 244 -9.83 -18.69 -22.23
N VAL A 245 -9.10 -18.00 -21.34
CA VAL A 245 -8.62 -16.62 -21.57
C VAL A 245 -7.55 -16.62 -22.66
N SER A 246 -6.56 -17.51 -22.55
CA SER A 246 -5.43 -17.58 -23.49
C SER A 246 -5.83 -17.89 -24.94
N ALA A 247 -6.95 -18.57 -25.17
CA ALA A 247 -7.44 -18.95 -26.50
C ALA A 247 -7.68 -17.73 -27.42
N GLY A 248 -7.90 -16.54 -26.83
CA GLY A 248 -8.07 -15.28 -27.53
C GLY A 248 -6.81 -14.72 -28.21
N SER A 249 -5.61 -15.21 -27.89
CA SER A 249 -4.35 -14.80 -28.52
C SER A 249 -3.68 -15.95 -29.30
N ASP A 250 -2.69 -15.58 -30.12
CA ASP A 250 -1.71 -16.49 -30.72
C ASP A 250 -0.41 -16.57 -29.89
N GLN A 251 -0.24 -15.72 -28.86
CA GLN A 251 0.84 -15.88 -27.87
C GLN A 251 0.56 -17.11 -27.00
N PRO A 252 1.50 -18.07 -26.89
CA PRO A 252 1.29 -19.27 -26.10
C PRO A 252 1.22 -18.94 -24.60
N PRO A 253 0.25 -19.50 -23.86
CA PRO A 253 0.19 -19.35 -22.41
C PRO A 253 1.35 -20.07 -21.73
N VAL A 254 1.78 -19.54 -20.59
CA VAL A 254 2.78 -20.15 -19.70
C VAL A 254 2.24 -20.11 -18.27
N PHE A 255 2.30 -21.22 -17.54
CA PHE A 255 2.08 -21.19 -16.09
C PHE A 255 3.44 -21.19 -15.40
N LEU A 256 3.86 -20.04 -14.88
CA LEU A 256 5.18 -19.87 -14.27
C LEU A 256 5.12 -20.22 -12.78
N GLU A 257 5.96 -21.17 -12.37
CA GLU A 257 6.12 -21.62 -11.00
C GLU A 257 7.55 -21.32 -10.52
N LEU A 258 7.65 -20.64 -9.39
CA LEU A 258 8.90 -20.19 -8.77
C LEU A 258 9.02 -20.87 -7.41
N ARG A 259 10.16 -21.47 -7.08
CA ARG A 259 10.43 -22.05 -5.76
C ARG A 259 11.71 -21.48 -5.17
N TYR A 260 11.58 -20.80 -4.04
CA TYR A 260 12.70 -20.38 -3.21
C TYR A 260 12.68 -21.17 -1.89
N GLU A 261 13.76 -21.90 -1.64
CA GLU A 261 13.98 -22.62 -0.38
C GLU A 261 15.04 -21.84 0.42
N GLY A 262 14.60 -21.15 1.47
CA GLY A 262 15.47 -20.32 2.28
C GLY A 262 16.49 -21.13 3.10
N PRO A 263 17.57 -20.51 3.60
CA PRO A 263 18.52 -21.17 4.47
C PRO A 263 17.82 -21.77 5.70
N ARG A 264 17.99 -23.07 5.92
CA ARG A 264 17.32 -23.82 7.00
C ARG A 264 17.69 -23.24 8.36
N GLN A 265 16.68 -22.95 9.18
CA GLN A 265 16.84 -22.82 10.63
C GLN A 265 16.68 -24.21 11.27
N HIS A 266 17.40 -24.47 12.36
CA HIS A 266 17.43 -25.78 13.01
C HIS A 266 16.08 -26.09 13.70
N ASP A 267 15.66 -27.35 13.67
CA ASP A 267 14.53 -27.93 14.42
C ASP A 267 13.17 -27.22 14.34
N ASP A 268 12.62 -27.06 13.13
CA ASP A 268 11.19 -26.72 13.02
C ASP A 268 10.47 -27.44 11.87
N GLN A 269 9.60 -28.42 12.22
CA GLN A 269 8.72 -29.07 11.22
C GLN A 269 7.69 -28.10 10.64
N ILE A 270 7.47 -26.95 11.30
CA ILE A 270 6.62 -25.86 10.80
C ILE A 270 7.34 -25.07 9.69
N ALA A 271 8.67 -25.05 9.64
CA ALA A 271 9.46 -24.35 8.62
C ALA A 271 9.36 -24.98 7.21
N GLY A 272 8.78 -26.17 7.07
CA GLY A 272 8.61 -26.84 5.78
C GLY A 272 7.53 -26.23 4.87
N ARG A 273 6.46 -25.63 5.42
CA ARG A 273 5.30 -25.16 4.63
C ARG A 273 5.55 -23.76 4.03
N PRO A 274 5.44 -23.59 2.70
CA PRO A 274 5.73 -22.30 2.06
C PRO A 274 4.64 -21.26 2.31
N ILE A 275 5.02 -19.99 2.14
CA ILE A 275 4.09 -18.92 1.76
C ILE A 275 3.95 -18.98 0.23
N VAL A 276 2.73 -19.00 -0.28
CA VAL A 276 2.47 -18.97 -1.73
C VAL A 276 2.00 -17.58 -2.15
N LEU A 277 2.72 -16.98 -3.09
CA LEU A 277 2.37 -15.71 -3.73
C LEU A 277 1.79 -16.02 -5.13
N VAL A 278 0.61 -15.49 -5.46
CA VAL A 278 -0.07 -15.76 -6.74
C VAL A 278 -0.27 -14.45 -7.52
N GLY A 279 0.27 -14.34 -8.73
CA GLY A 279 0.25 -13.09 -9.50
C GLY A 279 -0.67 -13.16 -10.71
N LYS A 280 -1.55 -12.16 -10.91
CA LYS A 280 -2.21 -11.97 -12.22
C LYS A 280 -1.15 -11.63 -13.27
N GLY A 281 -1.05 -12.44 -14.33
CA GLY A 281 -0.03 -12.32 -15.38
C GLY A 281 -0.58 -12.02 -16.76
N ILE A 282 -1.57 -11.14 -16.91
CA ILE A 282 -2.07 -10.76 -18.24
C ILE A 282 -1.08 -9.80 -18.91
N THR A 283 -0.25 -10.29 -19.84
CA THR A 283 0.80 -9.46 -20.47
C THR A 283 0.24 -8.38 -21.39
N PHE A 284 -0.97 -8.57 -21.90
CA PHE A 284 -1.78 -7.52 -22.50
C PHE A 284 -3.27 -7.83 -22.36
N ASP A 285 -4.05 -6.83 -21.99
CA ASP A 285 -5.50 -6.95 -21.84
C ASP A 285 -6.26 -6.00 -22.77
N SER A 286 -6.86 -6.54 -23.83
CA SER A 286 -7.80 -5.79 -24.67
C SER A 286 -9.23 -5.84 -24.13
N GLY A 287 -9.51 -6.65 -23.10
CA GLY A 287 -10.85 -7.05 -22.68
C GLY A 287 -11.47 -8.21 -23.50
N GLY A 288 -10.75 -8.76 -24.47
CA GLY A 288 -11.27 -9.80 -25.38
C GLY A 288 -12.47 -9.30 -26.21
N ILE A 289 -13.52 -10.12 -26.33
CA ILE A 289 -14.77 -9.78 -27.05
C ILE A 289 -15.52 -8.61 -26.40
N SER A 290 -15.42 -8.48 -25.08
CA SER A 290 -15.92 -7.35 -24.28
C SER A 290 -14.90 -6.20 -24.31
N LEU A 291 -14.54 -5.79 -25.52
CA LEU A 291 -13.39 -4.95 -25.83
C LEU A 291 -13.40 -3.65 -25.00
N LYS A 292 -12.26 -3.34 -24.38
CA LYS A 292 -12.04 -2.04 -23.72
C LYS A 292 -12.20 -0.91 -24.74
N VAL A 293 -12.73 0.24 -24.30
CA VAL A 293 -12.83 1.42 -25.17
C VAL A 293 -11.43 1.97 -25.45
N PRO A 294 -11.05 2.21 -26.72
CA PRO A 294 -9.77 2.85 -27.06
C PRO A 294 -9.62 4.19 -26.33
N SER A 295 -8.66 4.23 -25.41
CA SER A 295 -8.41 5.34 -24.49
C SER A 295 -6.97 5.21 -23.97
N THR A 296 -6.48 6.22 -23.24
CA THR A 296 -5.19 6.14 -22.54
C THR A 296 -5.09 4.87 -21.69
N MET A 297 -6.18 4.46 -21.05
CA MET A 297 -6.27 3.24 -20.24
C MET A 297 -5.94 1.96 -21.02
N MET A 298 -6.18 1.88 -22.33
CA MET A 298 -5.81 0.70 -23.13
C MET A 298 -4.29 0.62 -23.37
N GLN A 299 -3.60 1.76 -23.45
CA GLN A 299 -2.14 1.81 -23.59
C GLN A 299 -1.45 1.26 -22.34
N ASP A 300 -2.07 1.47 -21.18
CA ASP A 300 -1.59 1.02 -19.88
C ASP A 300 -1.80 -0.48 -19.64
N MET A 301 -2.60 -1.18 -20.46
CA MET A 301 -2.86 -2.62 -20.28
C MET A 301 -1.65 -3.53 -20.57
N ARG A 302 -0.51 -2.97 -20.99
CA ARG A 302 0.80 -3.65 -20.92
C ARG A 302 1.20 -4.02 -19.47
N CYS A 303 0.72 -3.27 -18.49
CA CYS A 303 1.05 -3.48 -17.07
C CYS A 303 0.00 -4.32 -16.32
N ASP A 304 -0.95 -4.96 -17.03
CA ASP A 304 -1.97 -5.81 -16.42
C ASP A 304 -1.44 -7.20 -15.94
N MET A 305 -0.15 -7.41 -16.14
CA MET A 305 0.68 -8.44 -15.52
C MET A 305 1.31 -7.98 -14.18
N GLY A 306 0.96 -6.78 -13.69
CA GLY A 306 1.56 -6.16 -12.52
C GLY A 306 1.47 -6.99 -11.24
N GLY A 307 0.43 -7.82 -11.11
CA GLY A 307 0.34 -8.82 -10.06
C GLY A 307 1.51 -9.82 -10.09
N GLY A 308 1.77 -10.40 -11.26
CA GLY A 308 2.94 -11.24 -11.53
C GLY A 308 4.26 -10.51 -11.39
N ALA A 309 4.34 -9.24 -11.82
CA ALA A 309 5.53 -8.41 -11.64
C ALA A 309 5.89 -8.24 -10.16
N VAL A 310 4.91 -7.97 -9.28
CA VAL A 310 5.14 -7.87 -7.83
C VAL A 310 5.56 -9.21 -7.23
N VAL A 311 5.02 -10.36 -7.68
CA VAL A 311 5.49 -11.68 -7.25
C VAL A 311 6.96 -11.90 -7.62
N LEU A 312 7.35 -11.58 -8.86
CA LEU A 312 8.72 -11.68 -9.35
C LEU A 312 9.67 -10.80 -8.53
N GLY A 313 9.35 -9.52 -8.35
CA GLY A 313 10.13 -8.59 -7.53
C GLY A 313 10.22 -9.01 -6.07
N ALA A 314 9.12 -9.49 -5.47
CA ALA A 314 9.13 -9.98 -4.10
C ALA A 314 10.08 -11.16 -3.93
N ILE A 315 10.02 -12.15 -4.83
CA ILE A 315 10.92 -13.32 -4.76
C ILE A 315 12.38 -12.91 -5.04
N MET A 316 12.64 -11.97 -5.95
CA MET A 316 13.98 -11.40 -6.15
C MET A 316 14.53 -10.78 -4.85
N ALA A 317 13.74 -9.98 -4.14
CA ALA A 317 14.16 -9.38 -2.87
C ALA A 317 14.39 -10.43 -1.77
N ILE A 318 13.46 -11.38 -1.61
CA ILE A 318 13.52 -12.46 -0.62
C ILE A 318 14.79 -13.29 -0.78
N ALA A 319 15.09 -13.69 -2.03
CA ALA A 319 16.26 -14.49 -2.37
C ALA A 319 17.57 -13.69 -2.24
N SER A 320 17.62 -12.46 -2.75
CA SER A 320 18.81 -11.58 -2.63
C SER A 320 19.19 -11.30 -1.17
N LEU A 321 18.19 -11.18 -0.29
CA LEU A 321 18.40 -10.98 1.15
C LEU A 321 18.68 -12.29 1.92
N ASN A 322 18.64 -13.44 1.26
CA ASN A 322 18.80 -14.78 1.85
C ASN A 322 17.84 -15.00 3.03
N THR A 323 16.57 -14.64 2.84
CA THR A 323 15.55 -14.67 3.90
C THR A 323 15.26 -16.13 4.30
N PRO A 324 15.28 -16.50 5.60
CA PRO A 324 15.11 -17.89 6.04
C PRO A 324 13.63 -18.33 6.02
N ILE A 325 13.01 -18.33 4.85
CA ILE A 325 11.61 -18.74 4.61
C ILE A 325 11.49 -19.49 3.29
N ASN A 326 10.53 -20.42 3.21
CA ASN A 326 10.15 -21.06 1.95
C ASN A 326 9.05 -20.26 1.25
N VAL A 327 9.25 -19.92 -0.02
CA VAL A 327 8.31 -19.13 -0.82
C VAL A 327 8.10 -19.77 -2.18
N VAL A 328 6.83 -19.87 -2.58
CA VAL A 328 6.44 -20.32 -3.92
C VAL A 328 5.72 -19.17 -4.62
N GLY A 329 6.14 -18.86 -5.85
CA GLY A 329 5.45 -17.91 -6.72
C GLY A 329 4.69 -18.66 -7.82
N LEU A 330 3.44 -18.27 -8.08
CA LEU A 330 2.61 -18.86 -9.15
C LEU A 330 2.04 -17.74 -10.01
N ILE A 331 2.33 -17.74 -11.31
CA ILE A 331 1.93 -16.68 -12.23
C ILE A 331 1.37 -17.32 -13.51
N PRO A 332 0.05 -17.47 -13.66
CA PRO A 332 -0.56 -17.75 -14.96
C PRO A 332 -0.32 -16.56 -15.90
N LEU A 333 0.43 -16.79 -16.98
CA LEU A 333 0.80 -15.80 -17.99
C LEU A 333 0.06 -16.07 -19.30
N CYS A 334 -0.70 -15.11 -19.79
CA CYS A 334 -1.32 -15.10 -21.13
C CYS A 334 -1.67 -13.68 -21.56
N GLU A 335 -2.22 -13.51 -22.77
CA GLU A 335 -2.89 -12.29 -23.20
C GLU A 335 -4.41 -12.51 -23.23
N ASN A 336 -5.18 -11.44 -23.06
CA ASN A 336 -6.63 -11.42 -23.27
C ASN A 336 -6.94 -10.59 -24.52
N MET A 337 -7.18 -11.29 -25.63
CA MET A 337 -7.28 -10.72 -26.98
C MET A 337 -8.55 -11.18 -27.71
N PRO A 338 -9.05 -10.43 -28.71
CA PRO A 338 -10.22 -10.80 -29.49
C PRO A 338 -9.78 -11.56 -30.75
N ASN A 339 -10.17 -12.82 -30.88
CA ASN A 339 -10.02 -13.61 -32.10
C ASN A 339 -11.22 -14.57 -32.27
N GLY A 340 -11.24 -15.37 -33.34
CA GLY A 340 -12.30 -16.36 -33.60
C GLY A 340 -12.38 -17.54 -32.61
N ARG A 341 -11.43 -17.66 -31.67
CA ARG A 341 -11.34 -18.69 -30.63
C ARG A 341 -11.52 -18.12 -29.20
N ALA A 342 -11.67 -16.81 -29.07
CA ALA A 342 -11.75 -16.13 -27.78
C ALA A 342 -13.00 -16.55 -26.98
N ASN A 343 -12.94 -16.37 -25.67
CA ASN A 343 -14.11 -16.46 -24.81
C ASN A 343 -15.24 -15.58 -25.35
N LYS A 344 -16.45 -16.14 -25.41
CA LYS A 344 -17.68 -15.44 -25.79
C LYS A 344 -18.47 -15.11 -24.53
N VAL A 345 -19.26 -14.04 -24.61
CA VAL A 345 -20.22 -13.72 -23.54
C VAL A 345 -21.24 -14.85 -23.46
N MET A 346 -21.53 -15.29 -22.22
CA MET A 346 -22.31 -16.46 -21.82
C MET A 346 -21.63 -17.83 -21.96
N ASP A 347 -20.36 -17.93 -22.39
CA ASP A 347 -19.63 -19.20 -22.30
C ASP A 347 -19.55 -19.71 -20.84
N VAL A 348 -19.52 -21.03 -20.67
CA VAL A 348 -19.35 -21.68 -19.37
C VAL A 348 -18.05 -22.49 -19.38
N VAL A 349 -17.14 -22.16 -18.48
CA VAL A 349 -15.84 -22.84 -18.32
C VAL A 349 -15.78 -23.59 -17.00
N ARG A 350 -14.95 -24.64 -16.91
CA ARG A 350 -14.75 -25.40 -15.67
C ARG A 350 -13.38 -25.08 -15.09
N ALA A 351 -13.33 -24.64 -13.84
CA ALA A 351 -12.09 -24.45 -13.11
C ALA A 351 -11.53 -25.77 -12.57
N LYS A 352 -10.25 -25.77 -12.19
CA LYS A 352 -9.50 -26.91 -11.66
C LYS A 352 -10.11 -27.59 -10.42
N ASN A 353 -10.90 -26.89 -9.61
CA ASN A 353 -11.66 -27.48 -8.50
C ASN A 353 -13.03 -28.06 -8.91
N GLY A 354 -13.30 -28.18 -10.21
CA GLY A 354 -14.53 -28.72 -10.76
C GLY A 354 -15.68 -27.71 -10.88
N LYS A 355 -15.60 -26.53 -10.24
CA LYS A 355 -16.66 -25.50 -10.32
C LYS A 355 -16.78 -24.94 -11.73
N THR A 356 -18.01 -24.63 -12.11
CA THR A 356 -18.36 -23.99 -13.38
C THR A 356 -18.47 -22.48 -13.22
N ILE A 357 -17.97 -21.73 -14.20
CA ILE A 357 -17.98 -20.27 -14.24
C ILE A 357 -18.65 -19.82 -15.55
N GLN A 358 -19.71 -19.03 -15.43
CA GLN A 358 -20.36 -18.35 -16.55
C GLN A 358 -19.70 -16.99 -16.81
N ILE A 359 -19.23 -16.78 -18.04
CA ILE A 359 -18.48 -15.60 -18.45
C ILE A 359 -19.44 -14.55 -18.98
N TYR A 360 -19.83 -13.59 -18.13
CA TYR A 360 -20.71 -12.48 -18.50
C TYR A 360 -19.96 -11.29 -19.10
N ASN A 361 -18.66 -11.17 -18.80
CA ASN A 361 -17.78 -10.14 -19.35
C ASN A 361 -16.37 -10.74 -19.50
N THR A 362 -15.77 -10.63 -20.68
CA THR A 362 -14.42 -11.15 -20.96
C THR A 362 -13.31 -10.20 -20.50
N ASP A 363 -13.65 -8.97 -20.11
CA ASP A 363 -12.84 -7.96 -19.39
C ASP A 363 -12.83 -8.22 -17.86
N ALA A 364 -13.22 -9.43 -17.46
CA ALA A 364 -13.12 -9.95 -16.10
C ALA A 364 -12.36 -11.30 -16.11
N GLU A 365 -11.29 -11.33 -16.91
CA GLU A 365 -10.36 -12.44 -17.18
C GLU A 365 -9.43 -12.77 -16.02
N GLY A 366 -8.94 -11.77 -15.28
CA GLY A 366 -7.89 -11.93 -14.30
C GLY A 366 -8.30 -12.87 -13.17
N ARG A 367 -9.59 -12.86 -12.82
CA ARG A 367 -10.15 -13.78 -11.82
C ARG A 367 -10.33 -15.20 -12.37
N LEU A 368 -10.51 -15.36 -13.69
CA LEU A 368 -10.58 -16.66 -14.35
C LEU A 368 -9.22 -17.36 -14.34
N ILE A 369 -8.13 -16.63 -14.62
CA ILE A 369 -6.77 -17.19 -14.56
C ILE A 369 -6.33 -17.47 -13.10
N LEU A 370 -6.68 -16.57 -12.17
CA LEU A 370 -6.38 -16.74 -10.75
C LEU A 370 -7.17 -17.89 -10.12
N ALA A 371 -8.39 -18.20 -10.58
CA ALA A 371 -9.17 -19.31 -10.07
C ALA A 371 -8.40 -20.64 -10.13
N ASP A 372 -7.79 -20.96 -11.28
CA ASP A 372 -7.02 -22.19 -11.44
C ASP A 372 -5.68 -22.16 -10.69
N ALA A 373 -5.01 -21.00 -10.65
CA ALA A 373 -3.77 -20.81 -9.90
C ALA A 373 -3.98 -20.96 -8.38
N LEU A 374 -5.08 -20.42 -7.82
CA LEU A 374 -5.46 -20.59 -6.42
C LEU A 374 -5.85 -22.04 -6.08
N CYS A 375 -6.50 -22.75 -7.01
CA CYS A 375 -6.78 -24.18 -6.85
C CYS A 375 -5.48 -24.99 -6.79
N TYR A 376 -4.54 -24.73 -7.71
CA TYR A 376 -3.22 -25.36 -7.74
C TYR A 376 -2.41 -25.05 -6.48
N ALA A 377 -2.39 -23.79 -6.04
CA ALA A 377 -1.73 -23.34 -4.81
C ALA A 377 -2.18 -24.13 -3.57
N GLY A 378 -3.50 -24.27 -3.38
CA GLY A 378 -4.07 -24.99 -2.24
C GLY A 378 -3.85 -26.50 -2.30
N GLN A 379 -3.92 -27.10 -3.49
CA GLN A 379 -3.79 -28.55 -3.67
C GLN A 379 -2.34 -29.05 -3.56
N GLN A 380 -1.36 -28.32 -4.10
CA GLN A 380 0.01 -28.83 -4.25
C GLN A 380 0.93 -28.54 -3.05
N PHE A 381 0.74 -27.40 -2.36
CA PHE A 381 1.77 -26.88 -1.45
C PHE A 381 1.40 -26.86 0.04
N GLN A 382 0.17 -27.22 0.41
CA GLN A 382 -0.38 -27.11 1.78
C GLN A 382 0.06 -25.81 2.53
N PRO A 383 -0.16 -24.63 1.94
CA PRO A 383 0.60 -23.43 2.32
C PRO A 383 0.26 -22.86 3.70
N ARG A 384 1.27 -22.23 4.33
CA ARG A 384 1.08 -21.45 5.56
C ARG A 384 0.12 -20.30 5.33
N ALA A 385 0.31 -19.57 4.23
CA ALA A 385 -0.56 -18.53 3.71
C ALA A 385 -0.54 -18.54 2.17
N ILE A 386 -1.68 -18.21 1.56
CA ILE A 386 -1.76 -17.81 0.15
C ILE A 386 -2.03 -16.31 0.15
N ILE A 387 -1.31 -15.56 -0.69
CA ILE A 387 -1.51 -14.15 -0.97
C ILE A 387 -1.53 -13.99 -2.49
N ASP A 388 -2.69 -13.76 -3.08
CA ASP A 388 -2.74 -13.31 -4.48
C ASP A 388 -2.60 -11.79 -4.59
N LEU A 389 -2.10 -11.37 -5.75
CA LEU A 389 -1.65 -10.03 -6.12
C LEU A 389 -2.12 -9.76 -7.55
N ALA A 390 -3.00 -8.78 -7.77
CA ALA A 390 -3.64 -8.61 -9.07
C ALA A 390 -4.22 -7.22 -9.34
N THR A 391 -3.90 -6.68 -10.53
CA THR A 391 -4.51 -5.51 -11.21
C THR A 391 -5.96 -5.79 -11.64
N LEU A 392 -6.82 -6.14 -10.68
CA LEU A 392 -7.99 -6.97 -10.98
C LEU A 392 -9.29 -6.21 -11.31
N THR A 393 -9.46 -4.97 -10.85
CA THR A 393 -10.66 -4.17 -11.18
C THR A 393 -10.36 -2.66 -11.19
N GLY A 394 -11.05 -1.91 -12.05
CA GLY A 394 -11.08 -0.44 -11.98
C GLY A 394 -11.84 0.11 -10.77
N ALA A 395 -12.73 -0.68 -10.16
CA ALA A 395 -13.59 -0.26 -9.04
C ALA A 395 -12.79 0.12 -7.77
N VAL A 396 -11.67 -0.56 -7.50
CA VAL A 396 -10.78 -0.21 -6.38
C VAL A 396 -9.96 1.04 -6.67
N ARG A 397 -9.61 1.32 -7.93
CA ARG A 397 -8.98 2.60 -8.32
C ARG A 397 -9.95 3.78 -8.15
N ILE A 398 -11.25 3.57 -8.41
CA ILE A 398 -12.31 4.56 -8.12
C ILE A 398 -12.46 4.75 -6.60
N ALA A 399 -12.34 3.69 -5.80
CA ALA A 399 -12.55 3.76 -4.34
C ALA A 399 -11.36 4.33 -3.55
N LEU A 400 -10.11 4.03 -3.93
CA LEU A 400 -8.90 4.36 -3.17
C LEU A 400 -7.89 5.23 -3.94
N GLY A 401 -8.15 5.53 -5.22
CA GLY A 401 -7.21 6.23 -6.09
C GLY A 401 -5.85 5.53 -6.13
N CYS A 402 -4.78 6.31 -5.96
CA CYS A 402 -3.41 5.84 -5.78
C CYS A 402 -2.90 5.95 -4.33
N ALA A 403 -3.81 6.08 -3.35
CA ALA A 403 -3.42 6.35 -1.96
C ALA A 403 -3.02 5.09 -1.17
N ALA A 404 -3.65 3.94 -1.48
CA ALA A 404 -3.43 2.66 -0.82
C ALA A 404 -3.90 1.47 -1.68
N THR A 405 -3.26 0.31 -1.48
CA THR A 405 -3.65 -1.00 -2.02
C THR A 405 -4.88 -1.56 -1.28
N GLY A 406 -5.84 -2.14 -2.00
CA GLY A 406 -7.03 -2.75 -1.39
C GLY A 406 -6.77 -4.16 -0.84
N CYS A 407 -7.00 -4.40 0.45
CA CYS A 407 -6.78 -5.72 1.05
C CYS A 407 -8.11 -6.41 1.44
N PHE A 408 -8.33 -7.63 0.95
CA PHE A 408 -9.49 -8.45 1.29
C PHE A 408 -9.04 -9.72 2.02
N THR A 409 -9.33 -9.83 3.32
CA THR A 409 -9.02 -11.06 4.05
C THR A 409 -10.03 -11.38 5.13
N ALA A 410 -10.31 -12.67 5.31
CA ALA A 410 -11.03 -13.21 6.46
C ALA A 410 -10.19 -13.16 7.75
N HIS A 411 -8.86 -13.20 7.65
CA HIS A 411 -7.96 -13.29 8.80
C HIS A 411 -7.45 -11.90 9.20
N LYS A 412 -7.88 -11.42 10.38
CA LYS A 412 -7.45 -10.13 10.93
C LYS A 412 -5.92 -10.08 11.11
N SER A 413 -5.31 -11.13 11.66
CA SER A 413 -3.87 -11.18 11.91
C SER A 413 -3.02 -10.99 10.66
N LEU A 414 -3.40 -11.58 9.52
CA LEU A 414 -2.66 -11.38 8.27
C LEU A 414 -2.83 -9.95 7.74
N PHE A 415 -4.01 -9.33 7.92
CA PHE A 415 -4.17 -7.90 7.63
C PHE A 415 -3.28 -7.05 8.53
N ASP A 416 -3.27 -7.32 9.84
CA ASP A 416 -2.45 -6.58 10.80
C ASP A 416 -0.94 -6.71 10.50
N ASP A 417 -0.49 -7.88 10.01
CA ASP A 417 0.88 -8.11 9.56
C ASP A 417 1.22 -7.28 8.31
N MET A 418 0.36 -7.32 7.27
CA MET A 418 0.55 -6.50 6.06
C MET A 418 0.44 -5.00 6.36
N LYS A 419 -0.43 -4.60 7.29
CA LYS A 419 -0.62 -3.22 7.70
C LYS A 419 0.64 -2.66 8.36
N ARG A 420 1.24 -3.39 9.31
CA ARG A 420 2.51 -2.99 9.92
C ARG A 420 3.67 -2.90 8.92
N ALA A 421 3.68 -3.73 7.89
CA ALA A 421 4.69 -3.63 6.83
C ALA A 421 4.46 -2.38 5.96
N ALA A 422 3.20 -2.08 5.62
CA ALA A 422 2.80 -0.90 4.87
C ALA A 422 3.09 0.42 5.61
N ASP A 423 2.84 0.46 6.92
CA ASP A 423 3.10 1.60 7.81
C ASP A 423 4.59 1.99 7.87
N GLU A 424 5.47 0.98 7.76
CA GLU A 424 6.93 1.08 7.78
C GLU A 424 7.52 1.47 6.40
N THR A 425 6.99 0.89 5.32
CA THR A 425 7.43 1.20 3.94
C THR A 425 6.84 2.50 3.40
N GLY A 426 5.71 2.96 3.94
CA GLY A 426 4.88 4.02 3.37
C GLY A 426 4.02 3.56 2.17
N ASP A 427 4.09 2.28 1.80
CA ASP A 427 3.31 1.67 0.70
C ASP A 427 2.00 1.11 1.28
N ARG A 428 0.99 1.98 1.40
CA ARG A 428 -0.19 1.76 2.24
C ARG A 428 -1.08 0.62 1.75
N VAL A 429 -1.66 -0.12 2.71
CA VAL A 429 -2.77 -1.06 2.48
C VAL A 429 -4.01 -0.64 3.25
N TRP A 430 -5.18 -0.81 2.66
CA TRP A 430 -6.47 -0.46 3.25
C TRP A 430 -7.44 -1.65 3.18
N ARG A 431 -8.11 -2.00 4.28
CA ARG A 431 -8.99 -3.18 4.31
C ARG A 431 -10.33 -2.90 3.64
N LEU A 432 -10.74 -3.80 2.75
CA LEU A 432 -12.04 -3.78 2.06
C LEU A 432 -12.88 -5.01 2.44
N PRO A 433 -14.23 -4.91 2.41
CA PRO A 433 -15.11 -5.90 3.01
C PRO A 433 -15.29 -7.17 2.16
N LEU A 434 -15.13 -8.34 2.80
CA LEU A 434 -15.33 -9.67 2.18
C LEU A 434 -16.58 -10.39 2.76
N TRP A 435 -17.73 -9.72 2.70
CA TRP A 435 -18.99 -10.24 3.24
C TRP A 435 -19.73 -11.21 2.29
N ASP A 436 -20.62 -12.03 2.86
CA ASP A 436 -21.43 -12.99 2.10
C ASP A 436 -22.45 -12.34 1.16
N LEU A 437 -22.78 -11.05 1.36
CA LEU A 437 -23.53 -10.24 0.39
C LEU A 437 -22.85 -10.29 -0.99
N HIS A 438 -21.54 -10.05 -1.04
CA HIS A 438 -20.75 -10.10 -2.27
C HIS A 438 -20.60 -11.52 -2.81
N THR A 439 -20.62 -12.53 -1.93
CA THR A 439 -20.59 -13.95 -2.32
C THR A 439 -21.89 -14.33 -3.03
N ARG A 440 -23.05 -13.97 -2.47
CA ARG A 440 -24.37 -14.17 -3.11
C ARG A 440 -24.50 -13.47 -4.46
N ALA A 441 -23.81 -12.34 -4.64
CA ALA A 441 -23.78 -11.61 -5.90
C ALA A 441 -23.07 -12.36 -7.04
N VAL A 442 -22.20 -13.35 -6.75
CA VAL A 442 -21.49 -14.17 -7.75
C VAL A 442 -21.90 -15.65 -7.78
N THR A 443 -22.49 -16.19 -6.71
CA THR A 443 -22.90 -17.61 -6.63
C THR A 443 -24.31 -17.87 -7.16
N GLY A 444 -24.51 -18.97 -7.89
CA GLY A 444 -25.79 -19.34 -8.49
C GLY A 444 -26.06 -18.50 -9.73
N ALA A 445 -25.23 -18.69 -10.76
CA ALA A 445 -25.45 -18.11 -12.08
C ALA A 445 -26.52 -18.91 -12.84
N ARG A 446 -26.98 -18.40 -13.99
CA ARG A 446 -28.06 -19.05 -14.75
C ARG A 446 -27.65 -20.42 -15.32
N LEU A 447 -26.39 -20.56 -15.72
CA LEU A 447 -25.86 -21.75 -16.40
C LEU A 447 -24.68 -22.42 -15.65
N ALA A 448 -24.30 -21.91 -14.48
CA ALA A 448 -23.08 -22.31 -13.77
C ALA A 448 -23.14 -22.03 -12.27
N ASP A 449 -22.20 -22.61 -11.51
CA ASP A 449 -22.06 -22.41 -10.06
C ASP A 449 -21.75 -20.94 -9.72
N LEU A 450 -20.96 -20.29 -10.57
CA LEU A 450 -20.48 -18.92 -10.41
C LEU A 450 -20.66 -18.11 -11.69
N CYS A 451 -20.82 -16.79 -11.58
CA CYS A 451 -20.63 -15.85 -12.68
C CYS A 451 -19.42 -14.96 -12.42
N ASN A 452 -18.67 -14.62 -13.47
CA ASN A 452 -17.43 -13.87 -13.31
C ASN A 452 -17.63 -12.35 -13.03
N ILE A 453 -18.86 -11.84 -13.04
CA ILE A 453 -19.22 -10.50 -12.54
C ILE A 453 -20.41 -10.60 -11.56
N GLY A 454 -20.79 -9.49 -10.93
CA GLY A 454 -21.98 -9.45 -10.08
C GLY A 454 -23.27 -9.55 -10.90
N LYS A 455 -24.23 -10.37 -10.45
CA LYS A 455 -25.47 -10.68 -11.20
C LYS A 455 -26.44 -9.53 -11.40
N HIS A 456 -26.50 -8.58 -10.47
CA HIS A 456 -27.63 -7.65 -10.37
C HIS A 456 -27.25 -6.16 -10.35
N GLU A 457 -26.04 -5.81 -9.91
CA GLU A 457 -25.60 -4.42 -9.76
C GLU A 457 -24.12 -4.25 -10.09
N ARG A 458 -23.74 -3.06 -10.59
CA ARG A 458 -22.33 -2.65 -10.78
C ARG A 458 -21.68 -2.11 -9.50
N LEU A 459 -22.34 -2.25 -8.35
CA LEU A 459 -21.88 -1.75 -7.05
C LEU A 459 -20.93 -2.75 -6.37
N GLY A 460 -19.93 -2.26 -5.65
CA GLY A 460 -19.00 -3.12 -4.89
C GLY A 460 -18.11 -4.05 -5.75
N GLY A 461 -17.81 -3.67 -7.00
CA GLY A 461 -17.14 -4.55 -7.98
C GLY A 461 -15.84 -5.21 -7.51
N SER A 462 -15.05 -4.53 -6.67
CA SER A 462 -13.83 -5.08 -6.04
C SER A 462 -14.16 -6.20 -5.05
N SER A 463 -15.13 -5.98 -4.15
CA SER A 463 -15.59 -6.96 -3.16
C SER A 463 -16.27 -8.17 -3.81
N ILE A 464 -16.98 -7.94 -4.92
CA ILE A 464 -17.57 -8.99 -5.77
C ILE A 464 -16.47 -9.84 -6.41
N ALA A 465 -15.40 -9.23 -6.94
CA ALA A 465 -14.23 -9.96 -7.44
C ALA A 465 -13.53 -10.75 -6.32
N ALA A 466 -13.43 -10.19 -5.12
CA ALA A 466 -12.83 -10.87 -3.96
C ALA A 466 -13.65 -12.09 -3.52
N ALA A 467 -14.97 -11.95 -3.52
CA ALA A 467 -15.88 -13.04 -3.21
C ALA A 467 -15.93 -14.13 -4.29
N PHE A 468 -15.63 -13.79 -5.55
CA PHE A 468 -15.40 -14.78 -6.60
C PHE A 468 -14.14 -15.62 -6.29
N LEU A 469 -13.01 -14.98 -5.99
CA LEU A 469 -11.74 -15.68 -5.68
C LEU A 469 -11.83 -16.55 -4.41
N LYS A 470 -12.66 -16.15 -3.42
CA LYS A 470 -13.04 -16.97 -2.24
C LYS A 470 -13.57 -18.36 -2.61
N GLY A 471 -14.07 -18.54 -3.83
CA GLY A 471 -14.53 -19.83 -4.34
C GLY A 471 -13.44 -20.85 -4.67
N PHE A 472 -12.16 -20.46 -4.77
CA PHE A 472 -11.13 -21.26 -5.47
C PHE A 472 -9.89 -21.64 -4.66
N GLY A 473 -9.68 -21.05 -3.48
CA GLY A 473 -8.59 -21.46 -2.59
C GLY A 473 -8.93 -21.17 -1.13
N PRO A 474 -8.22 -21.77 -0.17
CA PRO A 474 -8.32 -21.39 1.23
C PRO A 474 -7.77 -19.97 1.40
N ILE A 475 -8.65 -18.96 1.36
CA ILE A 475 -8.27 -17.58 1.65
C ILE A 475 -7.66 -17.52 3.04
N LYS A 476 -6.35 -17.27 3.08
CA LYS A 476 -5.69 -16.69 4.26
C LYS A 476 -5.49 -15.18 4.10
N GLY A 477 -5.32 -14.71 2.86
CA GLY A 477 -5.63 -13.34 2.43
C GLY A 477 -5.65 -13.20 0.92
N VAL A 478 -6.40 -12.23 0.41
CA VAL A 478 -6.51 -11.88 -1.01
C VAL A 478 -6.13 -10.40 -1.13
N LEU A 479 -4.93 -10.10 -1.61
CA LEU A 479 -4.42 -8.73 -1.67
C LEU A 479 -4.71 -8.14 -3.05
N PHE A 480 -5.82 -7.41 -3.15
CA PHE A 480 -6.16 -6.66 -4.35
C PHE A 480 -5.20 -5.48 -4.52
N LEU A 481 -4.13 -5.70 -5.26
CA LEU A 481 -3.40 -4.65 -5.97
C LEU A 481 -4.29 -4.00 -7.03
N GLY A 482 -5.34 -3.31 -6.57
CA GLY A 482 -6.10 -2.37 -7.35
C GLY A 482 -5.15 -1.48 -8.12
N ALA A 483 -5.37 -1.37 -9.43
CA ALA A 483 -4.41 -0.83 -10.38
C ALA A 483 -4.22 0.69 -10.22
N SER A 484 -3.53 1.04 -9.14
CA SER A 484 -2.77 2.25 -8.92
C SER A 484 -1.31 1.89 -8.61
N ILE A 485 -0.85 0.74 -9.14
CA ILE A 485 0.53 0.58 -9.54
C ILE A 485 0.79 1.55 -10.71
N MET A 486 0.94 2.82 -10.35
CA MET A 486 1.37 3.99 -11.11
C MET A 486 1.32 3.85 -12.64
N MET A 487 0.12 3.82 -13.22
CA MET A 487 -0.09 3.78 -14.67
C MET A 487 0.33 5.08 -15.39
N THR A 488 0.42 6.20 -14.67
CA THR A 488 0.87 7.50 -15.20
C THR A 488 1.61 8.30 -14.13
N ASP A 489 2.65 9.03 -14.52
CA ASP A 489 3.31 10.01 -13.67
C ASP A 489 2.32 11.07 -13.16
N ILE A 490 2.27 11.26 -11.84
CA ILE A 490 1.78 12.51 -11.25
C ILE A 490 3.02 13.40 -11.07
N PRO A 491 3.13 14.58 -11.71
CA PRO A 491 4.37 15.36 -11.76
C PRO A 491 4.96 15.81 -10.42
N SER A 492 4.22 15.70 -9.31
CA SER A 492 4.68 15.99 -7.95
C SER A 492 5.27 14.78 -7.22
N MET A 493 5.31 13.59 -7.83
CA MET A 493 5.84 12.37 -7.22
C MET A 493 6.67 11.52 -8.21
N ASN A 494 7.89 11.97 -8.52
CA ASN A 494 8.92 11.18 -9.23
C ASN A 494 9.40 9.92 -8.44
N SER A 495 8.78 9.62 -7.30
CA SER A 495 9.00 8.41 -6.49
C SER A 495 7.78 7.48 -6.63
N THR A 496 7.64 6.85 -7.80
CA THR A 496 6.59 5.86 -8.05
C THR A 496 6.92 4.55 -7.33
N ARG A 497 6.18 4.29 -6.23
CA ARG A 497 6.49 3.23 -5.25
C ARG A 497 5.74 1.93 -5.51
N VAL A 498 6.47 0.81 -5.41
CA VAL A 498 5.98 -0.58 -5.51
C VAL A 498 6.87 -1.47 -4.64
N SER A 499 6.75 -1.36 -3.32
CA SER A 499 7.54 -2.20 -2.42
C SER A 499 6.96 -3.62 -2.39
N PRO A 500 7.78 -4.69 -2.45
CA PRO A 500 7.31 -6.01 -2.07
C PRO A 500 7.05 -6.04 -0.55
N ILE A 501 5.80 -5.74 -0.16
CA ILE A 501 5.27 -5.63 1.21
C ILE A 501 5.61 -6.83 2.12
N VAL A 502 6.04 -7.96 1.55
CA VAL A 502 6.34 -9.23 2.24
C VAL A 502 7.69 -9.23 2.99
N VAL A 503 8.61 -8.28 2.77
CA VAL A 503 10.03 -8.43 3.18
C VAL A 503 10.56 -7.35 4.15
N ARG A 504 9.92 -7.18 5.32
CA ARG A 504 10.55 -6.49 6.47
C ARG A 504 10.20 -7.10 7.84
N ARG A 505 10.68 -8.33 8.11
CA ARG A 505 10.98 -8.84 9.47
C ARG A 505 11.64 -10.22 9.47
N SER A 506 12.95 -10.27 9.68
CA SER A 506 13.66 -11.50 10.11
C SER A 506 15.04 -11.26 10.75
N ARG A 507 15.76 -10.17 10.44
CA ARG A 507 17.09 -9.90 11.03
C ARG A 507 17.09 -9.26 12.42
N ALA A 508 16.26 -8.25 12.67
CA ALA A 508 16.36 -7.36 13.83
C ALA A 508 15.92 -7.94 15.20
N ARG A 509 15.83 -9.27 15.36
CA ARG A 509 15.46 -9.91 16.65
C ARG A 509 16.18 -11.22 17.00
N LEU A 510 17.10 -11.69 16.15
CA LEU A 510 17.86 -12.93 16.40
C LEU A 510 19.21 -12.71 17.11
N ARG A 511 19.65 -11.46 17.32
CA ARG A 511 20.85 -11.17 18.13
C ARG A 511 20.57 -11.06 19.63
N ASP A 512 19.38 -10.59 20.02
CA ASP A 512 19.07 -10.28 21.43
C ASP A 512 18.42 -11.44 22.22
N LEU A 513 18.29 -12.63 21.62
CA LEU A 513 17.66 -13.81 22.23
C LEU A 513 18.60 -15.02 22.35
N SER A 514 19.92 -14.83 22.19
CA SER A 514 20.92 -15.88 22.37
C SER A 514 21.32 -16.13 23.84
N SER A 515 20.76 -15.36 24.79
CA SER A 515 21.20 -15.33 26.20
C SER A 515 20.11 -15.62 27.25
N THR A 516 19.21 -16.58 26.99
CA THR A 516 18.55 -17.35 28.08
C THR A 516 18.04 -18.69 27.56
N ALA A 517 18.17 -19.73 28.39
CA ALA A 517 18.07 -21.12 27.96
C ALA A 517 16.81 -21.85 28.46
N THR A 518 16.52 -22.96 27.79
CA THR A 518 15.81 -24.16 28.29
C THR A 518 14.37 -24.04 28.80
N GLY A 519 13.47 -24.77 28.11
CA GLY A 519 12.44 -25.56 28.78
C GLY A 519 10.99 -25.11 28.58
N ILE A 520 10.24 -25.88 27.77
CA ILE A 520 8.93 -26.51 28.06
C ILE A 520 8.29 -26.90 26.72
N ARG A 521 7.69 -28.09 26.67
CA ARG A 521 6.95 -28.60 25.50
C ARG A 521 5.46 -28.26 25.60
N GLU A 522 4.87 -28.12 24.42
CA GLU A 522 3.45 -28.32 24.09
C GLU A 522 2.38 -27.34 24.62
N THR A 523 1.68 -26.79 23.63
CA THR A 523 0.31 -26.22 23.69
C THR A 523 0.17 -24.77 24.22
N THR A 524 -0.48 -23.96 23.39
CA THR A 524 -0.85 -22.53 23.62
C THR A 524 0.27 -21.52 23.35
N LEU A 525 0.10 -20.74 22.26
CA LEU A 525 0.96 -19.59 21.94
C LEU A 525 0.13 -18.46 21.31
N ILE A 526 -0.81 -17.95 22.11
CA ILE A 526 -1.41 -16.62 21.94
C ILE A 526 -1.32 -15.93 23.32
N ALA A 527 -0.64 -14.78 23.36
CA ALA A 527 -0.41 -13.90 24.52
C ALA A 527 0.50 -14.44 25.66
N GLY A 528 1.21 -13.51 26.31
CA GLY A 528 2.22 -13.73 27.35
C GLY A 528 3.60 -13.20 26.89
N SER A 529 4.28 -12.28 27.58
CA SER A 529 4.22 -12.00 29.02
C SER A 529 4.12 -10.51 29.37
N ILE A 530 3.40 -10.23 30.46
CA ILE A 530 3.36 -8.97 31.21
C ILE A 530 4.28 -9.10 32.42
N GLY A 531 4.86 -7.98 32.88
CA GLY A 531 5.23 -7.81 34.29
C GLY A 531 6.15 -6.61 34.54
N MET A 532 6.02 -5.84 35.62
CA MET A 532 4.90 -5.65 36.56
C MET A 532 5.10 -4.32 37.31
N ILE A 533 4.10 -3.43 37.31
CA ILE A 533 3.59 -2.68 38.48
C ILE A 533 2.12 -2.38 38.13
N GLY A 534 1.09 -2.62 38.95
CA GLY A 534 1.08 -3.12 40.33
C GLY A 534 0.08 -2.36 41.20
N ALA A 535 -1.22 -2.44 40.90
CA ALA A 535 -2.32 -2.09 41.80
C ALA A 535 -3.64 -2.67 41.27
N ASP A 536 -4.40 -3.33 42.14
CA ASP A 536 -5.69 -3.97 41.83
C ASP A 536 -6.83 -2.95 41.65
N ILE A 537 -7.96 -3.39 41.06
CA ILE A 537 -9.27 -3.53 41.75
C ILE A 537 -10.37 -3.91 40.75
N THR A 538 -11.12 -4.96 41.08
CA THR A 538 -12.38 -5.37 40.44
C THR A 538 -13.55 -4.49 40.90
N TYR A 539 -14.47 -4.16 39.98
CA TYR A 539 -15.71 -3.46 40.32
C TYR A 539 -16.87 -4.41 40.60
N GLU A 540 -17.42 -4.37 41.81
CA GLU A 540 -18.82 -4.71 42.09
C GLU A 540 -19.39 -3.84 43.24
N VAL A 541 -20.34 -2.96 42.86
CA VAL A 541 -21.52 -2.43 43.59
C VAL A 541 -21.48 -2.17 45.12
N GLU A 542 -21.48 -0.87 45.48
CA GLU A 542 -22.20 -0.14 46.58
C GLU A 542 -22.28 -0.69 48.06
N PRO A 543 -22.67 0.10 49.11
CA PRO A 543 -23.16 1.49 49.15
C PRO A 543 -22.56 2.42 50.27
N CYS A 544 -23.03 3.69 50.25
CA CYS A 544 -23.29 4.59 51.41
C CYS A 544 -22.14 5.36 52.11
N CYS A 545 -22.28 6.71 52.06
CA CYS A 545 -22.19 7.64 53.21
C CYS A 545 -20.81 7.79 53.94
N THR A 546 -20.16 8.94 54.14
CA THR A 546 -20.50 10.39 54.24
C THR A 546 -19.23 11.25 54.00
N SER A 547 -19.18 12.59 53.89
CA SER A 547 -20.13 13.66 53.47
C SER A 547 -19.40 15.03 53.41
N THR A 548 -19.82 15.95 52.53
CA THR A 548 -19.52 17.43 52.52
C THR A 548 -18.04 17.85 52.29
N THR A 549 -17.69 18.90 51.52
CA THR A 549 -18.38 20.17 51.18
C THR A 549 -18.09 20.72 49.77
N ALA A 550 -19.11 21.38 49.17
CA ALA A 550 -19.06 22.54 48.25
C ALA A 550 -18.23 22.51 46.92
N ALA A 551 -18.98 22.46 45.81
CA ALA A 551 -19.05 23.41 44.67
C ALA A 551 -17.75 23.88 43.96
N ASP A 552 -17.69 24.02 42.62
CA ASP A 552 -18.79 24.34 41.67
C ASP A 552 -18.62 23.69 40.26
N ARG A 553 -19.57 23.96 39.36
CA ARG A 553 -19.89 23.22 38.11
C ARG A 553 -19.00 23.51 36.89
N HIS A 554 -19.00 22.57 35.93
CA HIS A 554 -19.33 22.88 34.52
C HIS A 554 -19.90 21.65 33.77
N ASP A 555 -20.54 21.90 32.63
CA ASP A 555 -21.56 21.06 31.99
C ASP A 555 -21.03 19.93 31.09
N ASP A 556 -21.73 18.78 31.11
CA ASP A 556 -21.64 17.74 30.08
C ASP A 556 -23.07 17.40 29.59
N GLY A 557 -23.40 17.82 28.36
CA GLY A 557 -24.73 17.65 27.77
C GLY A 557 -24.74 17.61 26.23
N SER A 558 -23.56 17.56 25.60
CA SER A 558 -23.38 17.59 24.15
C SER A 558 -23.27 16.19 23.52
N LEU A 559 -22.81 15.19 24.28
CA LEU A 559 -22.56 13.83 23.79
C LEU A 559 -23.85 13.04 23.54
N ASP A 560 -24.84 13.11 24.45
CA ASP A 560 -26.10 12.37 24.31
C ASP A 560 -26.94 12.85 23.13
N LEU A 561 -26.95 14.16 22.85
CA LEU A 561 -27.67 14.72 21.71
C LEU A 561 -27.11 14.21 20.38
N PHE A 562 -25.78 14.02 20.29
CA PHE A 562 -25.13 13.49 19.09
C PHE A 562 -25.50 12.01 18.85
N PHE A 563 -25.46 11.18 19.89
CA PHE A 563 -25.89 9.77 19.79
C PHE A 563 -27.38 9.63 19.45
N PHE A 564 -28.24 10.47 20.02
CA PHE A 564 -29.68 10.44 19.75
C PHE A 564 -30.01 10.87 18.30
N LEU A 565 -29.33 11.90 17.79
CA LEU A 565 -29.45 12.33 16.39
C LEU A 565 -28.92 11.26 15.40
N LEU A 566 -27.83 10.58 15.74
CA LEU A 566 -27.28 9.49 14.94
C LEU A 566 -28.25 8.30 14.85
N LEU A 567 -28.87 7.91 15.96
CA LEU A 567 -29.90 6.86 16.00
C LEU A 567 -31.16 7.23 15.22
N LEU A 568 -31.60 8.49 15.29
CA LEU A 568 -32.70 9.01 14.45
C LEU A 568 -32.35 8.96 12.95
N TYR A 569 -31.13 9.35 12.57
CA TYR A 569 -30.68 9.29 11.18
C TYR A 569 -30.64 7.84 10.64
N LEU A 570 -30.16 6.89 11.44
CA LEU A 570 -30.13 5.46 11.10
C LEU A 570 -31.55 4.84 11.02
N SER A 571 -32.47 5.28 11.87
CA SER A 571 -33.90 4.90 11.82
C SER A 571 -34.60 5.42 10.55
N MET A 572 -34.37 6.69 10.20
CA MET A 572 -34.97 7.28 8.99
C MET A 572 -34.39 6.70 7.70
N SER A 573 -33.08 6.46 7.63
CA SER A 573 -32.46 5.83 6.45
C SER A 573 -32.87 4.36 6.25
N SER A 574 -33.14 3.62 7.33
CA SER A 574 -33.74 2.28 7.26
C SER A 574 -35.15 2.30 6.65
N SER A 575 -35.91 3.38 6.88
CA SER A 575 -37.27 3.55 6.35
C SER A 575 -37.28 3.96 4.87
N ILE A 576 -36.27 4.72 4.40
CA ILE A 576 -36.13 5.15 2.99
C ILE A 576 -35.88 3.94 2.06
N ALA A 577 -35.24 2.88 2.54
CA ALA A 577 -35.04 1.64 1.79
C ALA A 577 -36.35 0.91 1.42
N LEU A 578 -37.46 1.21 2.11
CA LEU A 578 -38.77 0.57 1.88
C LEU A 578 -39.70 1.36 0.93
N VAL A 579 -39.35 2.58 0.53
CA VAL A 579 -40.25 3.50 -0.21
C VAL A 579 -39.76 3.80 -1.64
N ASN A 580 -38.74 3.09 -2.14
CA ASN A 580 -38.16 3.28 -3.48
C ASN A 580 -38.98 2.67 -4.64
N SER A 581 -40.32 2.71 -4.54
CA SER A 581 -41.23 2.50 -5.65
C SER A 581 -42.26 3.63 -5.70
N VAL A 582 -42.07 4.55 -6.66
CA VAL A 582 -42.92 5.73 -6.95
C VAL A 582 -42.84 6.85 -5.90
N PHE A 583 -42.04 7.90 -6.19
CA PHE A 583 -42.41 9.35 -6.16
C PHE A 583 -41.16 10.25 -6.29
N VAL A 584 -41.30 11.40 -6.94
CA VAL A 584 -40.26 12.44 -7.05
C VAL A 584 -40.41 13.41 -5.87
N PHE A 585 -39.34 13.66 -5.12
CA PHE A 585 -39.38 14.54 -3.93
C PHE A 585 -39.10 16.02 -4.24
N ASP A 586 -39.97 16.90 -3.75
CA ASP A 586 -39.73 18.36 -3.67
C ASP A 586 -38.97 18.69 -2.38
N GLY A 587 -37.73 19.17 -2.51
CA GLY A 587 -36.88 19.57 -1.38
C GLY A 587 -37.43 20.74 -0.55
N GLY A 588 -38.34 21.55 -1.11
CA GLY A 588 -38.99 22.64 -0.39
C GLY A 588 -39.90 22.17 0.74
N ALA A 589 -40.48 20.97 0.65
CA ALA A 589 -41.32 20.41 1.71
C ALA A 589 -40.49 20.04 2.96
N LEU A 590 -39.32 19.42 2.77
CA LEU A 590 -38.46 18.96 3.86
C LEU A 590 -37.98 20.11 4.75
N MET A 591 -37.54 21.22 4.15
CA MET A 591 -37.15 22.43 4.91
C MET A 591 -38.31 23.02 5.71
N ARG A 592 -39.53 23.05 5.15
CA ARG A 592 -40.72 23.57 5.86
C ARG A 592 -41.04 22.71 7.08
N THR A 593 -40.95 21.38 6.97
CA THR A 593 -41.16 20.46 8.11
C THR A 593 -40.09 20.64 9.19
N MET A 594 -38.81 20.81 8.84
CA MET A 594 -37.75 21.05 9.82
C MET A 594 -37.91 22.39 10.55
N VAL A 595 -38.35 23.45 9.86
CA VAL A 595 -38.63 24.77 10.48
C VAL A 595 -39.92 24.75 11.32
N ALA A 596 -40.89 23.90 11.00
CA ALA A 596 -42.06 23.68 11.86
C ALA A 596 -41.66 22.94 13.16
N LEU A 597 -40.82 21.91 13.06
CA LEU A 597 -40.29 21.17 14.20
C LEU A 597 -39.41 22.03 15.12
N SER A 598 -38.58 22.93 14.59
CA SER A 598 -37.78 23.81 15.45
C SER A 598 -38.62 24.81 16.27
N ARG A 599 -39.83 25.16 15.79
CA ARG A 599 -40.76 26.06 16.48
C ARG A 599 -41.54 25.39 17.61
N THR A 600 -41.78 24.07 17.55
CA THR A 600 -42.43 23.32 18.64
C THR A 600 -41.46 22.92 19.76
N TRP A 601 -40.14 23.03 19.56
CA TRP A 601 -39.13 22.68 20.57
C TRP A 601 -38.78 23.80 21.57
N ALA A 602 -38.97 25.07 21.21
CA ALA A 602 -38.64 26.20 22.10
C ALA A 602 -39.41 26.22 23.45
N PRO A 603 -40.69 25.77 23.55
CA PRO A 603 -41.36 25.59 24.83
C PRO A 603 -40.82 24.39 25.63
N LEU A 604 -40.43 23.31 24.94
CA LEU A 604 -40.02 22.04 25.56
C LEU A 604 -38.69 22.18 26.33
N ASP A 605 -37.73 22.94 25.79
CA ASP A 605 -36.45 23.24 26.43
C ASP A 605 -36.63 24.01 27.76
N LYS A 606 -37.67 24.85 27.87
CA LYS A 606 -38.02 25.53 29.12
C LYS A 606 -38.60 24.59 30.19
N GLU A 607 -39.42 23.61 29.80
CA GLU A 607 -39.98 22.64 30.75
C GLU A 607 -38.93 21.60 31.21
N LEU A 608 -38.03 21.18 30.32
CA LEU A 608 -36.87 20.33 30.65
C LEU A 608 -35.95 21.01 31.67
N LYS A 609 -35.62 22.29 31.49
CA LYS A 609 -34.78 23.07 32.42
C LYS A 609 -35.48 23.40 33.75
N ALA A 610 -36.80 23.22 33.85
CA ALA A 610 -37.58 23.41 35.06
C ALA A 610 -37.80 22.12 35.89
N GLY A 611 -37.30 20.96 35.43
CA GLY A 611 -37.38 19.69 36.17
C GLY A 611 -38.79 19.09 36.31
N ALA A 612 -39.75 19.53 35.49
CA ALA A 612 -41.17 19.23 35.67
C ALA A 612 -41.68 17.95 34.96
N LEU A 613 -40.80 17.15 34.35
CA LEU A 613 -41.18 15.99 33.54
C LEU A 613 -40.62 14.67 34.11
N GLY A 614 -41.50 13.90 34.76
CA GLY A 614 -41.22 12.51 35.15
C GLY A 614 -41.27 11.54 33.97
N THR A 615 -40.39 10.52 34.02
CA THR A 615 -40.27 9.30 33.19
C THR A 615 -40.66 9.37 31.70
N GLY A 616 -39.71 9.03 30.82
CA GLY A 616 -39.79 9.23 29.36
C GLY A 616 -41.01 8.67 28.62
N SER A 617 -41.75 7.72 29.21
CA SER A 617 -43.04 7.23 28.71
C SER A 617 -44.07 8.35 28.48
N SER A 618 -44.04 9.39 29.32
CA SER A 618 -44.96 10.54 29.26
C SER A 618 -44.72 11.43 28.01
N LEU A 619 -43.46 11.54 27.57
CA LEU A 619 -43.06 12.43 26.49
C LEU A 619 -43.50 11.91 25.12
N VAL A 620 -43.36 10.60 24.88
CA VAL A 620 -43.74 9.94 23.63
C VAL A 620 -45.26 10.03 23.41
N ALA A 621 -46.07 9.82 24.45
CA ALA A 621 -47.52 9.89 24.37
C ALA A 621 -48.04 11.29 23.98
N ARG A 622 -47.39 12.37 24.44
CA ARG A 622 -47.75 13.76 24.08
C ARG A 622 -47.31 14.16 22.68
N LEU A 623 -46.15 13.69 22.22
CA LEU A 623 -45.68 13.95 20.84
C LEU A 623 -46.60 13.31 19.79
N VAL A 624 -47.09 12.10 20.04
CA VAL A 624 -48.05 11.42 19.15
C VAL A 624 -49.42 12.13 19.11
N ALA A 625 -49.86 12.73 20.22
CA ALA A 625 -51.14 13.44 20.27
C ALA A 625 -51.14 14.83 19.60
N GLY A 626 -49.97 15.42 19.36
CA GLY A 626 -49.82 16.78 18.81
C GLY A 626 -49.78 16.87 17.27
N GLY A 627 -49.56 15.76 16.57
CA GLY A 627 -49.45 15.74 15.11
C GLY A 627 -50.81 15.60 14.42
N ARG A 628 -51.30 16.66 13.77
CA ARG A 628 -52.34 16.52 12.73
C ARG A 628 -51.69 16.21 11.38
N SER A 629 -52.04 15.03 10.85
CA SER A 629 -51.88 14.54 9.46
C SER A 629 -50.57 14.91 8.74
#